data_AF-A0A6A5X6B6-F1
#
_entry.id   AF-A0A6A5X6B6-F1
#
_cell.length_a   1.000
_cell.length_b   1.000
_cell.length_c   1.000
_cell.angle_alpha   90.00
_cell.angle_beta   90.00
_cell.angle_gamma   90.00
#
_symmetry.space_group_name_H-M   'P 1'
#
loop_
_entity.id
_entity.type
_entity.pdbx_description
1 polymer ?
#
loop_
_entity_poly.entity_id
_entity_poly.type
_entity_poly.pdbx_seq_one_letter_code
_entity_poly.pdbx_strand_id
1 'polypeptide(L)'
;WRAVMKKSYNAISKNAPGQVKALELRNVIPQQVSSWLQSDWHKFLGGVQSFAITLRGGANSIGQQLGTCPEYPKLTRDLDIYFFDHLANVINFKFAATLDGPVGCEGTDNHTKFPIRPDHFPQLQSLHLAYVFIDKQLLEAIIGHNETLQMI
;
A
#
# COMPACT_ATOMS: atom_id res chain seq x y z
N TRP A 1 18.61 -7.83 5.11
CA TRP A 1 17.17 -7.68 5.40
C TRP A 1 16.27 -8.13 4.25
N ARG A 2 16.50 -7.74 2.97
CA ARG A 2 15.63 -8.11 1.83
C ARG A 2 15.40 -9.62 1.68
N ALA A 3 16.45 -10.43 1.83
CA ALA A 3 16.33 -11.88 1.78
C ALA A 3 15.43 -12.46 2.89
N VAL A 4 15.46 -11.85 4.08
CA VAL A 4 14.59 -12.24 5.20
C VAL A 4 13.14 -11.86 4.88
N MET A 5 12.90 -10.62 4.44
CA MET A 5 11.56 -10.17 4.04
C MET A 5 10.97 -11.04 2.92
N LYS A 6 11.78 -11.36 1.90
CA LYS A 6 11.39 -12.28 0.81
C LYS A 6 10.93 -13.62 1.36
N LYS A 7 11.70 -14.23 2.28
CA LYS A 7 11.34 -15.51 2.90
C LYS A 7 10.07 -15.38 3.74
N SER A 8 9.90 -14.29 4.49
CA SER A 8 8.71 -14.04 5.30
C SER A 8 7.46 -13.90 4.43
N TYR A 9 7.50 -13.07 3.38
CA TYR A 9 6.39 -12.92 2.43
C TYR A 9 6.04 -14.24 1.77
N ASN A 10 7.04 -15.00 1.29
CA ASN A 10 6.81 -16.32 0.71
C ASN A 10 6.21 -17.32 1.70
N ALA A 11 6.57 -17.23 2.98
CA ALA A 11 6.01 -18.13 3.99
C ALA A 11 4.55 -17.80 4.28
N ILE A 12 4.20 -16.51 4.41
CA ILE A 12 2.80 -16.13 4.68
C ILE A 12 1.89 -16.34 3.46
N SER A 13 2.42 -16.23 2.24
CA SER A 13 1.68 -16.56 1.01
C SER A 13 1.24 -18.02 0.91
N LYS A 14 1.79 -18.92 1.72
CA LYS A 14 1.37 -20.33 1.76
C LYS A 14 0.07 -20.56 2.51
N ASN A 15 -0.42 -19.58 3.26
CA ASN A 15 -1.73 -19.69 3.90
C ASN A 15 -2.80 -19.72 2.81
N ALA A 16 -3.81 -20.58 2.98
CA ALA A 16 -4.92 -20.63 2.04
C ALA A 16 -5.66 -19.28 2.02
N PRO A 17 -6.21 -18.84 0.88
CA PRO A 17 -7.01 -17.63 0.81
C PRO A 17 -8.11 -17.61 1.88
N GLY A 18 -8.18 -16.53 2.66
CA GLY A 18 -9.17 -16.36 3.72
C GLY A 18 -8.80 -16.99 5.07
N GLN A 19 -7.71 -17.75 5.17
CA GLN A 19 -7.19 -18.24 6.45
C GLN A 19 -6.62 -17.10 7.31
N VAL A 20 -5.99 -16.12 6.66
CA VAL A 20 -5.54 -14.87 7.29
C VAL A 20 -6.51 -13.77 6.88
N LYS A 21 -7.27 -13.25 7.83
CA LYS A 21 -8.27 -12.20 7.59
C LYS A 21 -7.70 -10.79 7.68
N ALA A 22 -6.66 -10.59 8.47
CA ALA A 22 -6.04 -9.29 8.68
C ALA A 22 -4.53 -9.37 8.43
N LEU A 23 -4.01 -8.44 7.63
CA LEU A 23 -2.59 -8.30 7.36
C LEU A 23 -2.16 -6.87 7.67
N GLU A 24 -1.17 -6.74 8.53
CA GLU A 24 -0.59 -5.45 8.89
C GLU A 24 0.92 -5.46 8.63
N LEU A 25 1.36 -4.58 7.73
CA LEU A 25 2.76 -4.38 7.36
C LEU A 25 3.23 -3.05 7.96
N ARG A 26 3.96 -3.11 9.07
CA ARG A 26 4.44 -1.91 9.76
C ARG A 26 5.85 -1.53 9.34
N ASN A 27 6.11 -0.22 9.22
CA ASN A 27 7.44 0.36 8.99
C ASN A 27 8.16 -0.31 7.80
N VAL A 28 7.42 -0.51 6.71
CA VAL A 28 7.89 -1.11 5.46
C VAL A 28 8.96 -0.20 4.87
N ILE A 29 10.16 -0.76 4.70
CA ILE A 29 11.24 -0.05 4.01
C ILE A 29 10.79 0.18 2.57
N PRO A 30 10.89 1.40 2.03
CA PRO A 30 10.30 1.75 0.76
C PRO A 30 11.14 1.25 -0.41
N GLN A 31 11.20 -0.07 -0.52
CA GLN A 31 11.97 -0.76 -1.51
C GLN A 31 11.34 -2.09 -1.80
N GLN A 32 11.19 -2.34 -3.10
CA GLN A 32 10.55 -3.53 -3.64
C GLN A 32 11.18 -4.82 -3.08
N VAL A 33 10.32 -5.74 -2.68
CA VAL A 33 10.67 -7.13 -2.40
C VAL A 33 10.11 -8.01 -3.49
N SER A 34 10.93 -8.85 -4.11
CA SER A 34 10.54 -9.66 -5.29
C SER A 34 9.33 -10.57 -5.04
N SER A 35 9.06 -10.92 -3.79
CA SER A 35 7.88 -11.72 -3.41
C SER A 35 6.56 -11.03 -3.76
N TRP A 36 6.54 -9.70 -3.76
CA TRP A 36 5.33 -8.93 -4.05
C TRP A 36 4.84 -9.03 -5.49
N LEU A 37 5.63 -9.61 -6.39
CA LEU A 37 5.26 -9.87 -7.78
C LEU A 37 4.83 -11.34 -8.01
N GLN A 38 4.85 -12.17 -6.97
CA GLN A 38 4.57 -13.60 -7.11
C GLN A 38 3.05 -13.85 -7.10
N SER A 39 2.59 -14.77 -7.94
CA SER A 39 1.16 -15.14 -8.00
C SER A 39 0.61 -15.61 -6.66
N ASP A 40 1.42 -16.29 -5.86
CA ASP A 40 1.01 -16.80 -4.54
C ASP A 40 0.80 -15.65 -3.55
N TRP A 41 1.59 -14.57 -3.68
CA TRP A 41 1.38 -13.34 -2.92
C TRP A 41 0.05 -12.69 -3.29
N HIS A 42 -0.24 -12.55 -4.58
CA HIS A 42 -1.49 -11.94 -5.05
C HIS A 42 -2.72 -12.76 -4.63
N LYS A 43 -2.67 -14.09 -4.78
CA LYS A 43 -3.74 -15.00 -4.33
C LYS A 43 -3.99 -14.90 -2.83
N PHE A 44 -2.92 -14.82 -2.04
CA PHE A 44 -3.00 -14.65 -0.59
C PHE A 44 -3.68 -13.32 -0.22
N LEU A 45 -3.25 -12.20 -0.82
CA LEU A 45 -3.87 -10.89 -0.61
C LEU A 45 -5.36 -10.88 -0.95
N GLY A 46 -5.76 -11.63 -1.98
CA GLY A 46 -7.15 -11.78 -2.37
C GLY A 46 -8.05 -12.31 -1.25
N GLY A 47 -7.52 -13.00 -0.24
CA GLY A 47 -8.27 -13.50 0.90
C GLY A 47 -8.37 -12.56 2.11
N VAL A 48 -7.65 -11.44 2.10
CA VAL A 48 -7.54 -10.50 3.22
C VAL A 48 -8.75 -9.56 3.27
N GLN A 49 -9.30 -9.33 4.46
CA GLN A 49 -10.43 -8.43 4.70
C GLN A 49 -10.02 -7.12 5.38
N SER A 50 -8.92 -7.11 6.12
CA SER A 50 -8.34 -5.92 6.73
C SER A 50 -6.88 -5.81 6.35
N PHE A 51 -6.52 -4.76 5.62
CA PHE A 51 -5.16 -4.52 5.16
C PHE A 51 -4.64 -3.18 5.67
N ALA A 52 -3.49 -3.21 6.31
CA ALA A 52 -2.81 -2.02 6.79
C ALA A 52 -1.35 -2.03 6.36
N ILE A 53 -0.86 -0.92 5.82
CA ILE A 53 0.55 -0.73 5.49
C ILE A 53 1.04 0.64 5.95
N THR A 54 2.18 0.68 6.63
CA THR A 54 2.87 1.93 6.98
C THR A 54 4.28 1.93 6.40
N LEU A 55 4.64 3.02 5.74
CA LEU A 55 5.97 3.18 5.17
C LEU A 55 6.95 3.69 6.22
N ARG A 56 8.20 3.26 6.11
CA ARG A 56 9.27 3.72 6.98
C ARG A 56 9.78 5.08 6.52
N GLY A 57 9.73 6.04 7.45
CA GLY A 57 10.27 7.39 7.35
C GLY A 57 11.80 7.46 7.54
N GLY A 58 12.35 8.65 7.40
CA GLY A 58 13.71 8.98 7.77
C GLY A 58 14.76 8.74 6.69
N ALA A 59 16.02 8.89 7.06
CA ALA A 59 17.11 8.70 6.11
C ALA A 59 17.29 7.22 5.72
N ASN A 60 17.64 6.96 4.46
CA ASN A 60 18.07 5.62 4.05
C ASN A 60 19.43 5.25 4.69
N SER A 61 19.96 4.05 4.42
CA SER A 61 21.21 3.55 5.01
C SER A 61 22.46 4.37 4.67
N ILE A 62 22.34 5.38 3.79
CA ILE A 62 23.41 6.29 3.39
C ILE A 62 23.09 7.76 3.70
N GLY A 63 22.07 8.03 4.53
CA GLY A 63 21.77 9.38 5.02
C GLY A 63 20.86 10.22 4.13
N GLN A 64 20.35 9.69 3.01
CA GLN A 64 19.47 10.44 2.11
C GLN A 64 18.06 10.51 2.66
N GLN A 65 17.47 11.71 2.64
CA GLN A 65 16.05 11.91 2.97
C GLN A 65 15.16 11.20 1.95
N LEU A 66 13.98 10.73 2.37
CA LEU A 66 13.09 9.93 1.53
C LEU A 66 12.69 10.58 0.22
N GLY A 67 12.44 11.89 0.23
CA GLY A 67 12.20 12.62 -1.00
C GLY A 67 13.32 12.44 -2.03
N THR A 68 14.58 12.45 -1.60
CA THR A 68 15.74 12.31 -2.50
C THR A 68 16.10 10.85 -2.85
N CYS A 69 15.41 9.88 -2.26
CA CYS A 69 15.68 8.46 -2.43
C CYS A 69 14.88 7.91 -3.63
N PRO A 70 15.52 7.49 -4.74
CA PRO A 70 14.80 7.10 -5.95
C PRO A 70 13.90 5.88 -5.77
N GLU A 71 14.16 5.03 -4.78
CA GLU A 71 13.33 3.88 -4.44
C GLU A 71 11.97 4.27 -3.87
N TYR A 72 11.88 5.40 -3.17
CA TYR A 72 10.61 5.83 -2.56
C TYR A 72 9.58 6.17 -3.63
N PRO A 73 9.85 7.06 -4.60
CA PRO A 73 8.92 7.34 -5.68
C PRO A 73 8.61 6.14 -6.56
N LYS A 74 9.53 5.19 -6.69
CA LYS A 74 9.29 3.96 -7.44
C LYS A 74 8.29 3.07 -6.69
N LEU A 75 8.51 2.84 -5.40
CA LEU A 75 7.60 2.00 -4.62
C LEU A 75 6.19 2.59 -4.58
N THR A 76 6.07 3.89 -4.26
CA THR A 76 4.75 4.51 -4.04
C THR A 76 3.91 4.53 -5.31
N ARG A 77 4.54 4.69 -6.49
CA ARG A 77 3.85 4.60 -7.79
C ARG A 77 3.33 3.20 -8.12
N ASP A 78 4.01 2.16 -7.66
CA ASP A 78 3.71 0.76 -7.99
C ASP A 78 2.93 0.04 -6.86
N LEU A 79 2.39 0.77 -5.87
CA LEU A 79 1.65 0.16 -4.76
C LEU A 79 0.41 -0.63 -5.22
N ASP A 80 -0.19 -0.21 -6.33
CA ASP A 80 -1.29 -0.91 -6.96
C ASP A 80 -0.86 -2.28 -7.48
N ILE A 81 0.24 -2.32 -8.23
CA ILE A 81 0.83 -3.56 -8.78
C ILE A 81 1.21 -4.54 -7.67
N TYR A 82 1.75 -4.04 -6.56
CA TYR A 82 2.23 -4.92 -5.48
C TYR A 82 1.14 -5.35 -4.49
N PHE A 83 0.08 -4.53 -4.35
CA PHE A 83 -0.94 -4.72 -3.31
C PHE A 83 -2.36 -4.43 -3.80
N PHE A 84 -2.67 -3.21 -4.24
CA PHE A 84 -4.08 -2.76 -4.34
C PHE A 84 -4.90 -3.56 -5.37
N ASP A 85 -4.28 -3.94 -6.49
CA ASP A 85 -4.89 -4.78 -7.53
C ASP A 85 -5.29 -6.19 -7.02
N HIS A 86 -4.80 -6.58 -5.85
CA HIS A 86 -4.94 -7.94 -5.31
C HIS A 86 -5.77 -7.99 -4.03
N LEU A 87 -6.31 -6.86 -3.57
CA LEU A 87 -7.03 -6.72 -2.31
C LEU A 87 -8.57 -6.72 -2.51
N ALA A 88 -9.05 -7.68 -3.31
CA ALA A 88 -10.45 -7.72 -3.78
C ALA A 88 -11.51 -7.91 -2.67
N ASN A 89 -11.12 -8.44 -1.51
CA ASN A 89 -12.02 -8.70 -0.38
C ASN A 89 -11.79 -7.74 0.81
N VAL A 90 -11.00 -6.68 0.62
CA VAL A 90 -10.73 -5.72 1.69
C VAL A 90 -11.97 -4.88 2.00
N ILE A 91 -12.29 -4.86 3.29
CA ILE A 91 -13.35 -4.06 3.91
C ILE A 91 -12.73 -2.89 4.68
N ASN A 92 -11.57 -3.11 5.29
CA ASN A 92 -10.84 -2.10 6.06
C ASN A 92 -9.46 -1.87 5.46
N PHE A 93 -9.21 -0.68 4.93
CA PHE A 93 -7.91 -0.31 4.36
C PHE A 93 -7.27 0.82 5.17
N LYS A 94 -6.00 0.62 5.54
CA LYS A 94 -5.19 1.64 6.18
C LYS A 94 -3.87 1.82 5.44
N PHE A 95 -3.54 3.06 5.12
CA PHE A 95 -2.26 3.41 4.54
C PHE A 95 -1.67 4.62 5.27
N ALA A 96 -0.40 4.52 5.65
CA ALA A 96 0.34 5.66 6.15
C ALA A 96 1.66 5.80 5.39
N ALA A 97 1.84 6.94 4.75
CA ALA A 97 3.16 7.42 4.34
C ALA A 97 3.85 8.08 5.55
N THR A 98 4.77 9.01 5.30
CA THR A 98 5.57 9.65 6.35
C THR A 98 5.60 11.16 6.14
N LEU A 99 5.86 11.92 7.20
CA LEU A 99 5.91 13.39 7.14
C LEU A 99 6.96 13.90 6.15
N ASP A 100 8.08 13.18 6.02
CA ASP A 100 9.21 13.49 5.14
C ASP A 100 9.06 12.90 3.72
N GLY A 101 7.96 12.22 3.44
CA GLY A 101 7.62 11.67 2.14
C GLY A 101 6.11 11.51 1.95
N PRO A 102 5.30 12.57 2.05
CA PRO A 102 3.87 12.44 1.79
C PRO A 102 3.60 12.03 0.33
N VAL A 103 2.49 11.32 0.09
CA VAL A 103 2.06 10.88 -1.25
C VAL A 103 0.76 11.56 -1.67
N GLY A 104 0.37 11.48 -2.94
CA GLY A 104 -0.89 12.04 -3.46
C GLY A 104 -0.81 13.52 -3.87
N CYS A 105 0.38 14.06 -4.08
CA CYS A 105 0.57 15.36 -4.71
C CYS A 105 1.39 15.12 -5.98
N GLU A 106 0.88 15.50 -7.15
CA GLU A 106 1.60 15.42 -8.42
C GLU A 106 2.30 16.77 -8.67
N GLY A 107 3.62 16.74 -8.86
CA GLY A 107 4.45 17.94 -9.01
C GLY A 107 5.88 17.63 -9.48
N THR A 108 6.76 18.62 -9.50
CA THR A 108 8.17 18.44 -9.91
C THR A 108 8.96 17.65 -8.86
N ASP A 109 9.82 16.73 -9.31
CA ASP A 109 10.78 15.90 -8.58
C ASP A 109 10.43 15.52 -7.13
N ASN A 110 10.24 14.21 -6.90
CA ASN A 110 9.98 13.55 -5.61
C ASN A 110 8.53 13.56 -5.11
N HIS A 111 7.62 14.12 -5.91
CA HIS A 111 6.18 14.07 -5.70
C HIS A 111 5.59 12.81 -6.35
N THR A 112 4.91 11.96 -5.59
CA THR A 112 4.33 10.72 -6.12
C THR A 112 2.84 10.64 -5.93
N LYS A 113 2.17 10.20 -6.99
CA LYS A 113 0.76 9.80 -6.94
C LYS A 113 0.54 8.72 -5.89
N PHE A 114 -0.63 8.76 -5.29
CA PHE A 114 -1.14 7.63 -4.54
C PHE A 114 -2.00 6.79 -5.50
N PRO A 115 -1.56 5.59 -5.92
CA PRO A 115 -2.13 4.89 -7.08
C PRO A 115 -3.43 4.15 -6.75
N ILE A 116 -4.30 4.73 -5.91
CA ILE A 116 -5.63 4.20 -5.65
C ILE A 116 -6.55 4.49 -6.84
N ARG A 117 -7.46 3.58 -7.16
CA ARG A 117 -8.44 3.76 -8.24
C ARG A 117 -9.85 3.42 -7.76
N PRO A 118 -10.91 3.91 -8.42
CA PRO A 118 -12.30 3.62 -8.04
C PRO A 118 -12.68 2.14 -8.07
N ASP A 119 -11.96 1.32 -8.84
CA ASP A 119 -12.20 -0.13 -8.96
C ASP A 119 -11.42 -0.96 -7.93
N HIS A 120 -10.51 -0.35 -7.16
CA HIS A 120 -9.82 -1.03 -6.06
C HIS A 120 -10.76 -1.26 -4.89
N PHE A 121 -10.57 -2.34 -4.13
CA PHE A 121 -11.30 -2.58 -2.87
C PHE A 121 -12.84 -2.47 -3.01
N PRO A 122 -13.50 -3.29 -3.85
CA PRO A 122 -14.94 -3.13 -4.14
C PRO A 122 -15.87 -3.29 -2.92
N GLN A 123 -15.36 -3.81 -1.79
CA GLN A 123 -16.11 -3.99 -0.54
C GLN A 123 -15.68 -3.00 0.56
N LEU A 124 -14.96 -1.93 0.19
CA LEU A 124 -14.37 -1.00 1.14
C LEU A 124 -15.43 -0.27 1.97
N GLN A 125 -15.37 -0.44 3.29
CA GLN A 125 -16.24 0.25 4.26
C GLN A 125 -15.46 1.25 5.11
N SER A 126 -14.18 0.99 5.35
CA SER A 126 -13.32 1.82 6.19
C SER A 126 -12.03 2.19 5.48
N LEU A 127 -11.77 3.48 5.36
CA LEU A 127 -10.58 4.06 4.73
C LEU A 127 -9.86 4.97 5.73
N HIS A 128 -8.62 4.61 6.10
CA HIS A 128 -7.78 5.45 6.94
C HIS A 128 -6.47 5.79 6.22
N LEU A 129 -6.25 7.07 5.97
CA LEU A 129 -5.07 7.57 5.29
C LEU A 129 -4.31 8.55 6.18
N ALA A 130 -3.00 8.42 6.24
CA ALA A 130 -2.12 9.35 6.95
C ALA A 130 -0.94 9.77 6.06
N TYR A 131 -0.63 11.08 6.08
CA TYR A 131 0.40 11.68 5.21
C TYR A 131 0.12 11.45 3.71
N VAL A 132 -1.16 11.47 3.33
CA VAL A 132 -1.63 11.38 1.95
C VAL A 132 -2.38 12.67 1.63
N PHE A 133 -1.95 13.38 0.59
CA PHE A 133 -2.68 14.51 0.04
C PHE A 133 -3.90 14.03 -0.73
N ILE A 134 -4.97 14.82 -0.69
CA ILE A 134 -6.18 14.57 -1.47
C ILE A 134 -5.98 15.18 -2.85
N ASP A 135 -5.67 14.33 -3.83
CA ASP A 135 -5.67 14.68 -5.25
C ASP A 135 -6.96 14.22 -5.95
N LYS A 136 -7.03 14.50 -7.25
CA LYS A 136 -8.16 14.10 -8.10
C LYS A 136 -8.37 12.58 -8.08
N GLN A 137 -7.29 11.80 -8.08
CA GLN A 137 -7.36 10.34 -8.16
C GLN A 137 -7.93 9.74 -6.87
N LEU A 138 -7.45 10.20 -5.71
CA LEU A 138 -8.03 9.80 -4.42
C LEU A 138 -9.49 10.27 -4.29
N LEU A 139 -9.82 11.46 -4.77
CA LEU A 139 -11.21 11.94 -4.77
C LEU A 139 -12.12 11.05 -5.63
N GLU A 140 -11.70 10.69 -6.84
CA GLU A 140 -12.43 9.77 -7.71
C GLU A 140 -12.62 8.40 -7.04
N ALA A 141 -11.61 7.88 -6.34
CA ALA A 141 -11.72 6.62 -5.61
C ALA A 141 -12.71 6.71 -4.44
N ILE A 142 -12.68 7.80 -3.66
CA ILE A 142 -13.64 8.02 -2.56
C ILE A 142 -15.07 8.10 -3.11
N ILE A 143 -15.28 8.81 -4.22
CA ILE A 143 -16.59 8.90 -4.88
C ILE A 143 -17.05 7.53 -5.39
N GLY A 144 -16.13 6.74 -5.94
CA GLY A 144 -16.41 5.36 -6.40
C GLY A 144 -16.89 4.41 -5.30
N HIS A 145 -16.59 4.72 -4.04
CA HIS A 145 -17.02 3.96 -2.86
C HIS A 145 -18.11 4.66 -2.04
N ASN A 146 -18.84 5.61 -2.60
CA ASN A 146 -19.87 6.37 -1.88
C ASN A 146 -20.98 5.50 -1.26
N GLU A 147 -21.28 4.34 -1.86
CA GLU A 147 -22.31 3.40 -1.39
C GLU A 147 -21.79 2.42 -0.34
N THR A 148 -20.48 2.18 -0.29
CA THR A 148 -19.87 1.17 0.59
C THR A 148 -19.17 1.79 1.80
N LEU A 149 -18.56 2.97 1.65
CA LEU A 149 -17.88 3.67 2.74
C LEU A 149 -18.87 4.05 3.84
N GLN A 150 -18.51 3.70 5.06
CA GLN A 150 -19.30 4.04 6.24
C GLN A 150 -18.67 5.24 6.95
N MET A 151 -19.53 6.08 7.52
CA MET A 151 -19.09 7.14 8.43
C MET A 151 -18.75 6.49 9.78
N ILE A 152 -17.49 6.58 10.20
CA ILE A 152 -16.96 5.96 11.43
C ILE A 152 -16.73 7.04 12.49
#